data_AF-A0A2B7WYQ4-F1
#
_entry.id   AF-A0A2B7WYQ4-F1
#
_cell.length_a   1.000
_cell.length_b   1.000
_cell.length_c   1.000
_cell.angle_alpha   90.00
_cell.angle_beta   90.00
_cell.angle_gamma   90.00
#
_symmetry.space_group_name_H-M   'P 1'
#
loop_
_entity.id
_entity.type
_entity.pdbx_description
1 polymer ?
#
loop_
_entity_poly.entity_id
_entity_poly.type
_entity_poly.pdbx_seq_one_letter_code
_entity_poly.pdbx_strand_id
1 'polypeptide(L)'
;MRFFTPYVVPTLALGLLATQVAAAPNDNNIKHPTYKSLLKRDPITQSEILRRADPASQAQVWVDRVEAYRTSHADKLSPEQSAVLDSAVTSLKSGDKSGLQRLKQDAISAFGFDEAKAIATTLDGNTAKRPLLFAKRQDLPQCECATVDSWCADGFACLKKSKACHPVPDDCGWWNAELCDGLCYPA
;
A
#
# COMPACT_ATOMS: atom_id res chain seq x y z
N MET A 1 75.54 -2.15 -0.41
CA MET A 1 74.36 -2.98 -0.06
C MET A 1 73.44 -2.13 0.80
N ARG A 2 72.34 -1.64 0.23
CA ARG A 2 71.29 -0.89 0.93
C ARG A 2 70.08 -1.82 1.00
N PHE A 3 69.73 -2.28 2.20
CA PHE A 3 68.54 -3.09 2.41
C PHE A 3 67.40 -2.22 2.95
N PHE A 4 66.30 -2.25 2.19
CA PHE A 4 65.03 -1.61 2.45
C PHE A 4 64.32 -2.24 3.65
N THR A 5 63.81 -1.42 4.57
CA THR A 5 62.77 -1.79 5.53
C THR A 5 61.40 -1.79 4.85
N PRO A 6 60.59 -2.86 4.93
CA PRO A 6 59.21 -2.83 4.48
C PRO A 6 58.27 -2.21 5.52
N TYR A 7 57.32 -1.46 5.00
CA TYR A 7 56.23 -0.75 5.67
C TYR A 7 55.29 -1.69 6.44
N VAL A 8 54.87 -1.26 7.64
CA VAL A 8 53.74 -1.83 8.39
C VAL A 8 52.45 -1.20 7.83
N VAL A 9 51.56 -2.02 7.26
CA VAL A 9 50.20 -1.60 6.86
C VAL A 9 49.26 -1.82 8.05
N PRO A 10 48.50 -0.81 8.50
CA PRO A 10 47.51 -1.02 9.54
C PRO A 10 46.25 -1.66 8.93
N THR A 11 45.87 -2.81 9.47
CA THR A 11 44.63 -3.52 9.15
C THR A 11 43.42 -2.69 9.62
N LEU A 12 42.75 -2.02 8.68
CA LEU A 12 41.43 -1.42 8.93
C LEU A 12 40.42 -2.54 9.15
N ALA A 13 40.05 -2.77 10.41
CA ALA A 13 38.91 -3.59 10.77
C ALA A 13 37.63 -2.91 10.27
N LEU A 14 37.12 -3.36 9.13
CA LEU A 14 35.75 -3.08 8.69
C LEU A 14 34.79 -3.72 9.70
N GLY A 15 34.31 -2.92 10.65
CA GLY A 15 33.18 -3.28 11.48
C GLY A 15 31.94 -3.45 10.60
N LEU A 16 31.55 -4.70 10.38
CA LEU A 16 30.20 -5.04 9.92
C LEU A 16 29.21 -4.56 10.98
N LEU A 17 28.62 -3.37 10.77
CA LEU A 17 27.36 -3.00 11.40
C LEU A 17 26.28 -3.88 10.76
N ALA A 18 26.10 -5.08 11.32
CA ALA A 18 24.88 -5.85 11.12
C ALA A 18 23.73 -5.01 11.68
N THR A 19 23.03 -4.28 10.82
CA THR A 19 21.71 -3.74 11.14
C THR A 19 20.83 -4.93 11.50
N GLN A 20 20.61 -5.13 12.79
CA GLN A 20 19.59 -6.04 13.29
C GLN A 20 18.26 -5.52 12.74
N VAL A 21 17.75 -6.20 11.71
CA VAL A 21 16.33 -6.10 11.37
C VAL A 21 15.62 -6.68 12.58
N ALA A 22 15.10 -5.81 13.44
CA ALA A 22 14.26 -6.22 14.55
C ALA A 22 13.17 -7.13 13.97
N ALA A 23 13.09 -8.36 14.46
CA ALA A 23 12.01 -9.26 14.11
C ALA A 23 10.70 -8.50 14.35
N ALA A 24 9.88 -8.38 13.30
CA ALA A 24 8.53 -7.86 13.44
C ALA A 24 7.86 -8.64 14.59
N PRO A 25 7.20 -7.97 15.55
CA PRO A 25 6.48 -8.67 16.60
C PRO A 25 5.55 -9.70 15.96
N ASN A 26 5.38 -10.84 16.62
CA ASN A 26 4.56 -11.96 16.15
C ASN A 26 3.08 -11.54 16.04
N ASP A 27 2.76 -10.81 14.98
CA ASP A 27 1.45 -10.20 14.68
C ASP A 27 0.50 -11.21 14.02
N ASN A 28 0.86 -12.49 14.01
CA ASN A 28 0.12 -13.58 13.37
C ASN A 28 -1.29 -13.81 13.95
N ASN A 29 -1.71 -13.02 14.94
CA ASN A 29 -2.99 -13.17 15.63
C ASN A 29 -3.86 -11.90 15.64
N ILE A 30 -3.54 -10.88 14.83
CA ILE A 30 -4.42 -9.70 14.69
C ILE A 30 -5.56 -10.06 13.73
N LYS A 31 -6.58 -10.75 14.24
CA LYS A 31 -7.81 -11.04 13.47
C LYS A 31 -8.66 -9.79 13.21
N HIS A 32 -8.56 -8.81 14.11
CA HIS A 32 -9.36 -7.59 14.09
C HIS A 32 -8.43 -6.36 14.16
N PRO A 33 -7.73 -6.01 13.06
CA PRO A 33 -6.91 -4.81 13.04
C PRO A 33 -7.78 -3.56 13.17
N THR A 34 -7.17 -2.50 13.71
CA THR A 34 -7.78 -1.16 13.72
C THR A 34 -6.96 -0.26 12.82
N TYR A 35 -7.58 0.78 12.27
CA TYR A 35 -6.87 1.77 11.46
C TYR A 35 -5.64 2.33 12.20
N LYS A 36 -5.81 2.69 13.48
CA LYS A 36 -4.72 3.22 14.32
C LYS A 36 -3.60 2.22 14.59
N SER A 37 -3.89 0.92 14.67
CA SER A 37 -2.83 -0.09 14.86
C SER A 37 -2.02 -0.31 13.59
N LEU A 38 -2.67 -0.22 12.42
CA LEU A 38 -2.03 -0.34 11.11
C LEU A 38 -1.13 0.85 10.79
N LEU A 39 -1.53 2.08 11.14
CA LEU A 39 -0.71 3.29 10.91
C LEU A 39 0.67 3.26 11.60
N LYS A 40 0.88 2.39 12.60
CA LYS A 40 2.18 2.21 13.28
C LYS A 40 3.11 1.26 12.54
N ARG A 41 2.65 0.63 11.46
CA ARG A 41 3.37 -0.40 10.70
C ARG A 41 3.83 0.15 9.37
N ASP A 42 4.84 -0.48 8.78
CA ASP A 42 5.21 -0.19 7.40
C ASP A 42 4.11 -0.68 6.42
N PRO A 43 4.03 -0.13 5.21
CA PRO A 43 2.96 -0.43 4.26
C PRO A 43 2.83 -1.92 3.90
N ILE A 44 3.92 -2.68 3.93
CA ILE A 44 3.89 -4.11 3.61
C ILE A 44 3.20 -4.87 4.75
N THR A 45 3.63 -4.64 5.99
CA THR A 45 3.00 -5.25 7.17
C THR A 45 1.52 -4.84 7.28
N GLN A 46 1.16 -3.62 6.89
CA GLN A 46 -0.24 -3.17 6.83
C GLN A 46 -1.08 -4.07 5.90
N SER A 47 -0.65 -4.22 4.64
CA SER A 47 -1.35 -5.05 3.66
C SER A 47 -1.43 -6.51 4.10
N GLU A 48 -0.34 -7.07 4.63
CA GLU A 48 -0.32 -8.47 5.11
C GLU A 48 -1.28 -8.72 6.28
N ILE A 49 -1.42 -7.76 7.21
CA ILE A 49 -2.39 -7.87 8.32
C ILE A 49 -3.81 -7.72 7.78
N LEU A 50 -4.06 -6.71 6.93
CA LEU A 50 -5.40 -6.43 6.41
C LEU A 50 -5.93 -7.59 5.57
N ARG A 51 -5.08 -8.22 4.75
CA ARG A 51 -5.40 -9.42 3.97
C ARG A 51 -5.84 -10.62 4.81
N ARG A 52 -5.30 -10.73 6.04
CA ARG A 52 -5.62 -11.82 6.99
C ARG A 52 -6.83 -11.51 7.87
N ALA A 53 -7.29 -10.25 7.88
CA ALA A 53 -8.43 -9.83 8.66
C ALA A 53 -9.74 -10.33 8.03
N ASP A 54 -10.76 -10.51 8.87
CA ASP A 54 -12.10 -10.82 8.36
C ASP A 54 -12.69 -9.63 7.57
N PRO A 55 -13.65 -9.87 6.65
CA PRO A 55 -14.19 -8.82 5.78
C PRO A 55 -14.77 -7.61 6.53
N ALA A 56 -15.39 -7.82 7.70
CA ALA A 56 -15.95 -6.71 8.47
C ALA A 56 -14.86 -5.84 9.08
N SER A 57 -13.77 -6.45 9.58
CA SER A 57 -12.59 -5.70 10.05
C SER A 57 -11.91 -4.93 8.91
N GLN A 58 -11.80 -5.52 7.71
CA GLN A 58 -11.26 -4.82 6.55
C GLN A 58 -12.09 -3.59 6.18
N ALA A 59 -13.41 -3.77 6.09
CA ALA A 59 -14.34 -2.67 5.82
C ALA A 59 -14.24 -1.57 6.88
N GLN A 60 -14.17 -1.94 8.17
CA GLN A 60 -14.06 -0.98 9.26
C GLN A 60 -12.77 -0.17 9.20
N VAL A 61 -11.64 -0.79 8.86
CA VAL A 61 -10.37 -0.07 8.66
C VAL A 61 -10.49 1.00 7.56
N TRP A 62 -11.15 0.68 6.45
CA TRP A 62 -11.36 1.64 5.37
C TRP A 62 -12.38 2.74 5.73
N VAL A 63 -13.43 2.41 6.49
CA VAL A 63 -14.36 3.41 7.04
C VAL A 63 -13.61 4.39 7.95
N ASP A 64 -12.81 3.88 8.88
CA ASP A 64 -12.00 4.70 9.79
C ASP A 64 -11.02 5.59 9.02
N ARG A 65 -10.44 5.09 7.91
CA ARG A 65 -9.55 5.87 7.03
C ARG A 65 -10.30 7.03 6.36
N VAL A 66 -11.52 6.80 5.87
CA VAL A 66 -12.35 7.84 5.24
C VAL A 66 -12.78 8.88 6.27
N GLU A 67 -13.19 8.47 7.47
CA GLU A 67 -13.54 9.39 8.55
C GLU A 67 -12.32 10.20 9.06
N ALA A 68 -11.14 9.57 9.10
CA ALA A 68 -9.91 10.28 9.41
C ALA A 68 -9.56 11.33 8.34
N TYR A 69 -9.82 11.04 7.06
CA TYR A 69 -9.65 12.02 5.97
C TYR A 69 -10.60 13.20 6.13
N ARG A 70 -11.89 12.93 6.40
CA ARG A 70 -12.90 13.96 6.63
C ARG A 70 -12.50 14.90 7.75
N THR A 71 -12.07 14.32 8.87
CA THR A 71 -11.70 15.10 10.05
C THR A 71 -10.49 16.01 9.77
N SER A 72 -9.50 15.53 9.01
CA SER A 72 -8.30 16.32 8.70
C SER A 72 -8.50 17.38 7.61
N HIS A 73 -9.62 17.33 6.88
CA HIS A 73 -9.95 18.26 5.78
C HIS A 73 -11.30 18.95 5.96
N ALA A 74 -11.87 18.94 7.18
CA ALA A 74 -13.25 19.35 7.42
C ALA A 74 -13.60 20.77 6.94
N ASP A 75 -12.60 21.67 6.89
CA ASP A 75 -12.73 23.06 6.43
C ASP A 75 -12.52 23.25 4.91
N LYS A 76 -12.09 22.20 4.20
CA LYS A 76 -11.66 22.26 2.79
C LYS A 76 -12.49 21.40 1.85
N LEU A 77 -13.32 20.50 2.38
CA LEU A 77 -14.14 19.63 1.56
C LEU A 77 -15.28 20.40 0.91
N SER A 78 -15.40 20.29 -0.42
CA SER A 78 -16.60 20.73 -1.11
C SER A 78 -17.80 19.82 -0.80
N PRO A 79 -19.04 20.26 -1.10
CA PRO A 79 -20.22 19.41 -1.00
C PRO A 79 -20.09 18.12 -1.83
N GLU A 80 -19.54 18.20 -3.04
CA GLU A 80 -19.34 17.07 -3.94
C GLU A 80 -18.32 16.08 -3.36
N GLN A 81 -17.20 16.58 -2.83
CA GLN A 81 -16.20 15.76 -2.17
C GLN A 81 -16.77 15.05 -0.93
N SER A 82 -17.57 15.75 -0.14
CA SER A 82 -18.23 15.18 1.03
C SER A 82 -19.19 14.04 0.65
N ALA A 83 -19.98 14.23 -0.41
CA ALA A 83 -20.93 13.25 -0.92
C ALA A 83 -20.23 11.98 -1.44
N VAL A 84 -19.08 12.12 -2.13
CA VAL A 84 -18.27 10.96 -2.54
C VAL A 84 -17.80 10.16 -1.33
N LEU A 85 -17.36 10.84 -0.26
CA LEU A 85 -16.95 10.16 0.97
C LEU A 85 -18.15 9.48 1.67
N ASP A 86 -19.38 9.98 1.53
CA ASP A 86 -20.58 9.36 2.11
C ASP A 86 -20.95 8.10 1.36
N SER A 87 -20.94 8.17 0.03
CA SER A 87 -21.08 6.99 -0.84
C SER A 87 -20.00 5.96 -0.53
N ALA A 88 -18.77 6.41 -0.26
CA ALA A 88 -17.67 5.54 0.11
C ALA A 88 -17.95 4.72 1.38
N VAL A 89 -18.31 5.41 2.45
CA VAL A 89 -18.65 4.77 3.73
C VAL A 89 -19.85 3.83 3.59
N THR A 90 -20.83 4.20 2.77
CA THR A 90 -22.02 3.38 2.51
C THR A 90 -21.65 2.07 1.81
N SER A 91 -20.85 2.12 0.74
CA SER A 91 -20.39 0.93 0.02
C SER A 91 -19.51 0.02 0.88
N LEU A 92 -18.62 0.59 1.69
CA LEU A 92 -17.78 -0.18 2.61
C LEU A 92 -18.62 -0.92 3.66
N LYS A 93 -19.63 -0.27 4.25
CA LYS A 93 -20.52 -0.87 5.25
C LYS A 93 -21.45 -1.94 4.69
N SER A 94 -21.92 -1.77 3.45
CA SER A 94 -22.78 -2.76 2.80
C SER A 94 -22.02 -3.97 2.26
N GLY A 95 -20.72 -3.81 1.97
CA GLY A 95 -19.93 -4.81 1.25
C GLY A 95 -20.32 -4.95 -0.23
N ASP A 96 -21.15 -4.04 -0.75
CA ASP A 96 -21.60 -4.06 -2.14
C ASP A 96 -20.51 -3.51 -3.06
N LYS A 97 -19.98 -4.40 -3.92
CA LYS A 97 -18.94 -4.09 -4.89
C LYS A 97 -19.48 -3.60 -6.25
N SER A 98 -20.79 -3.68 -6.51
CA SER A 98 -21.38 -3.41 -7.83
C SER A 98 -21.22 -1.96 -8.32
N GLY A 99 -21.06 -1.02 -7.38
CA GLY A 99 -20.90 0.41 -7.66
C GLY A 99 -19.46 0.94 -7.63
N LEU A 100 -18.45 0.11 -7.35
CA LEU A 100 -17.09 0.59 -7.06
C LEU A 100 -16.46 1.35 -8.23
N GLN A 101 -16.69 0.88 -9.46
CA GLN A 101 -16.14 1.56 -10.64
C GLN A 101 -16.74 2.96 -10.81
N ARG A 102 -18.03 3.13 -10.55
CA ARG A 102 -18.69 4.45 -10.61
C ARG A 102 -18.15 5.34 -9.49
N LEU A 103 -18.08 4.82 -8.27
CA LEU A 103 -17.55 5.57 -7.13
C LEU A 103 -16.10 6.01 -7.34
N LYS A 104 -15.28 5.17 -7.95
CA LYS A 104 -13.92 5.54 -8.38
C LYS A 104 -13.94 6.74 -9.32
N GLN A 105 -14.80 6.75 -10.35
CA GLN A 105 -14.89 7.87 -11.28
C GLN A 105 -15.38 9.15 -10.59
N ASP A 106 -16.38 9.03 -9.73
CA ASP A 106 -16.90 10.15 -8.95
C ASP A 106 -15.81 10.74 -8.04
N ALA A 107 -14.99 9.89 -7.42
CA ALA A 107 -13.86 10.32 -6.61
C ALA A 107 -12.74 10.98 -7.43
N ILE A 108 -12.37 10.42 -8.59
CA ILE A 108 -11.40 11.05 -9.49
C ILE A 108 -11.91 12.42 -9.95
N SER A 109 -13.21 12.54 -10.25
CA SER A 109 -13.81 13.82 -10.65
C SER A 109 -13.82 14.86 -9.53
N ALA A 110 -14.02 14.43 -8.28
CA ALA A 110 -14.14 15.34 -7.13
C ALA A 110 -12.79 15.72 -6.49
N PHE A 111 -11.80 14.82 -6.52
CA PHE A 111 -10.51 14.97 -5.85
C PHE A 111 -9.32 15.06 -6.81
N GLY A 112 -9.49 14.66 -8.07
CA GLY A 112 -8.37 14.35 -8.95
C GLY A 112 -7.80 12.94 -8.68
N PHE A 113 -7.01 12.44 -9.64
CA PHE A 113 -6.53 11.07 -9.61
C PHE A 113 -5.66 10.74 -8.40
N ASP A 114 -4.67 11.59 -8.10
CA ASP A 114 -3.69 11.32 -7.04
C ASP A 114 -4.31 11.30 -5.65
N GLU A 115 -5.21 12.23 -5.36
CA GLU A 115 -5.88 12.30 -4.07
C GLU A 115 -6.93 11.19 -3.92
N ALA A 116 -7.71 10.89 -4.98
CA ALA A 116 -8.60 9.73 -4.99
C ALA A 116 -7.83 8.43 -4.73
N LYS A 117 -6.67 8.26 -5.36
CA LYS A 117 -5.76 7.13 -5.12
C LYS A 117 -5.29 7.08 -3.67
N ALA A 118 -4.87 8.22 -3.10
CA ALA A 118 -4.39 8.30 -1.72
C ALA A 118 -5.47 7.94 -0.70
N ILE A 119 -6.72 8.32 -0.97
CA ILE A 119 -7.88 7.99 -0.12
C ILE A 119 -8.18 6.48 -0.19
N ALA A 120 -8.20 5.90 -1.38
CA ALA A 120 -8.76 4.56 -1.59
C ALA A 120 -7.74 3.41 -1.57
N THR A 121 -6.45 3.69 -1.69
CA THR A 121 -5.41 2.64 -1.82
C THR A 121 -4.34 2.70 -0.73
N THR A 122 -4.29 3.77 0.07
CA THR A 122 -3.26 3.93 1.12
C THR A 122 -3.87 4.28 2.47
N LEU A 123 -3.49 3.54 3.51
CA LEU A 123 -3.96 3.80 4.87
C LEU A 123 -3.33 5.06 5.45
N ASP A 124 -2.06 5.33 5.20
CA ASP A 124 -1.41 6.55 5.71
C ASP A 124 -1.66 7.79 4.83
N GLY A 125 -2.41 7.64 3.74
CA GLY A 125 -2.68 8.70 2.76
C GLY A 125 -1.46 9.12 1.95
N ASN A 126 -0.34 8.41 2.04
CA ASN A 126 0.89 8.76 1.35
C ASN A 126 1.16 7.78 0.20
N THR A 127 0.72 8.16 -1.00
CA THR A 127 0.96 7.38 -2.23
C THR A 127 2.44 7.27 -2.59
N ALA A 128 3.28 8.23 -2.16
CA ALA A 128 4.73 8.19 -2.38
C ALA A 128 5.44 7.16 -1.50
N LYS A 129 4.81 6.67 -0.43
CA LYS A 129 5.34 5.65 0.49
C LYS A 129 4.99 4.22 0.11
N ARG A 130 4.18 3.97 -0.93
CA ARG A 130 4.26 2.67 -1.61
C ARG A 130 5.50 2.75 -2.49
N PRO A 131 6.65 2.19 -2.09
CA PRO A 131 7.70 1.97 -3.07
C PRO A 131 7.06 1.20 -4.22
N LEU A 132 7.29 1.65 -5.46
CA LEU A 132 7.30 0.69 -6.56
C LEU A 132 8.27 -0.38 -6.09
N LEU A 133 7.80 -1.57 -5.70
CA LEU A 133 8.64 -2.59 -5.07
C LEU A 133 9.49 -3.26 -6.16
N PHE A 134 10.26 -2.48 -6.91
CA PHE A 134 11.24 -2.97 -7.87
C PHE A 134 12.52 -3.47 -7.19
N ALA A 135 12.67 -3.39 -5.87
CA ALA A 135 13.92 -3.76 -5.23
C ALA A 135 13.76 -4.32 -3.81
N LYS A 136 14.31 -5.53 -3.64
CA LYS A 136 14.69 -6.22 -2.38
C LYS A 136 13.69 -7.22 -1.77
N ARG A 137 13.15 -8.14 -2.57
CA ARG A 137 12.94 -9.52 -2.09
C ARG A 137 13.49 -10.49 -3.12
N GLN A 138 14.44 -11.32 -2.69
CA GLN A 138 14.96 -12.44 -3.47
C GLN A 138 13.95 -13.61 -3.57
N ASP A 139 12.74 -13.41 -3.06
CA ASP A 139 11.61 -14.31 -3.13
C ASP A 139 10.49 -13.62 -3.93
N LEU A 140 9.98 -14.30 -4.95
CA LEU A 140 9.01 -13.88 -5.97
C LEU A 140 8.10 -12.69 -5.54
N PRO A 141 8.08 -11.55 -6.28
CA PRO A 141 7.27 -10.38 -5.90
C PRO A 141 5.78 -10.76 -5.79
N GLN A 142 5.12 -10.36 -4.71
CA GLN A 142 3.65 -10.39 -4.70
C GLN A 142 3.15 -9.44 -5.79
N CYS A 143 2.00 -9.73 -6.42
CA CYS A 143 1.45 -8.79 -7.39
C CYS A 143 1.09 -7.48 -6.66
N GLU A 144 1.19 -6.33 -7.34
CA GLU A 144 1.04 -4.98 -6.75
C GLU A 144 -0.02 -4.11 -7.42
N CYS A 145 -0.51 -4.53 -8.57
CA CYS A 145 -1.63 -3.88 -9.26
C CYS A 145 -2.66 -4.90 -9.74
N ALA A 146 -3.89 -4.43 -9.90
CA ALA A 146 -4.96 -5.17 -10.56
C ALA A 146 -5.07 -4.73 -12.02
N THR A 147 -5.08 -5.65 -12.97
CA THR A 147 -5.24 -5.30 -14.39
C THR A 147 -6.56 -4.57 -14.70
N VAL A 148 -7.60 -4.83 -13.91
CA VAL A 148 -8.91 -4.17 -14.01
C VAL A 148 -8.95 -2.78 -13.37
N ASP A 149 -8.08 -2.53 -12.39
CA ASP A 149 -8.01 -1.28 -11.64
C ASP A 149 -6.57 -1.01 -11.16
N SER A 150 -5.73 -0.56 -12.08
CA SER A 150 -4.28 -0.59 -11.89
C SER A 150 -3.77 0.32 -10.80
N TRP A 151 -4.38 1.50 -10.63
CA TRP A 151 -3.85 2.63 -9.85
C TRP A 151 -2.35 2.90 -10.09
N CYS A 152 -1.81 2.49 -11.24
CA CYS A 152 -0.45 2.82 -11.63
C CYS A 152 -0.33 4.34 -11.81
N ALA A 153 0.85 4.89 -11.56
CA ALA A 153 1.10 6.31 -11.82
C ALA A 153 1.02 6.60 -13.32
N ASP A 154 0.85 7.88 -13.68
CA ASP A 154 0.83 8.31 -15.07
C ASP A 154 2.08 7.83 -15.83
N GLY A 155 1.87 7.32 -17.04
CA GLY A 155 2.92 6.70 -17.86
C GLY A 155 3.25 5.25 -17.50
N PHE A 156 2.48 4.61 -16.62
CA PHE A 156 2.63 3.20 -16.27
C PHE A 156 1.33 2.40 -16.50
N ALA A 157 1.47 1.15 -16.91
CA ALA A 157 0.38 0.19 -17.09
C ALA A 157 0.59 -1.06 -16.23
N CYS A 158 -0.51 -1.66 -15.75
CA CYS A 158 -0.44 -2.93 -15.03
C CYS A 158 -0.29 -4.07 -16.03
N LEU A 159 0.84 -4.81 -15.98
CA LEU A 159 1.10 -5.94 -16.85
C LEU A 159 1.12 -7.27 -16.07
N LYS A 160 0.33 -8.22 -16.55
CA LYS A 160 0.25 -9.59 -16.03
C LYS A 160 1.45 -10.43 -16.51
N LYS A 161 2.56 -10.40 -15.78
CA LYS A 161 3.68 -11.33 -16.04
C LYS A 161 3.53 -12.57 -15.16
N SER A 162 2.82 -13.56 -15.69
CA SER A 162 2.36 -14.80 -15.01
C SER A 162 3.44 -15.75 -14.45
N LYS A 163 4.71 -15.35 -14.37
CA LYS A 163 5.79 -16.14 -13.76
C LYS A 163 6.51 -15.44 -12.61
N ALA A 164 6.36 -14.12 -12.47
CA ALA A 164 7.08 -13.35 -11.47
C ALA A 164 6.22 -13.08 -10.23
N CYS A 165 4.89 -12.97 -10.37
CA CYS A 165 4.01 -12.63 -9.25
C CYS A 165 2.87 -13.62 -9.00
N HIS A 166 2.55 -13.82 -7.72
CA HIS A 166 1.45 -14.66 -7.26
C HIS A 166 0.19 -13.81 -7.06
N PRO A 167 -0.92 -14.10 -7.76
CA PRO A 167 -2.14 -13.32 -7.62
C PRO A 167 -2.74 -13.41 -6.23
N VAL A 168 -3.27 -12.30 -5.74
CA VAL A 168 -3.89 -12.21 -4.41
C VAL A 168 -5.31 -11.65 -4.54
N PRO A 169 -6.36 -12.41 -4.16
CA PRO A 169 -7.72 -11.90 -4.10
C PRO A 169 -7.84 -10.77 -3.08
N ASP A 170 -8.67 -9.77 -3.38
CA ASP A 170 -9.04 -8.69 -2.46
C ASP A 170 -7.84 -7.98 -1.80
N ASP A 171 -6.87 -7.54 -2.63
CA ASP A 171 -5.62 -6.95 -2.13
C ASP A 171 -5.22 -5.66 -2.87
N CYS A 172 -5.72 -5.48 -4.09
CA CYS A 172 -5.43 -4.32 -4.93
C CYS A 172 -6.71 -3.61 -5.37
N GLY A 173 -6.56 -2.50 -6.09
CA GLY A 173 -7.71 -1.70 -6.52
C GLY A 173 -8.33 -0.88 -5.40
N TRP A 174 -9.51 -0.35 -5.68
CA TRP A 174 -10.31 0.46 -4.75
C TRP A 174 -10.63 -0.31 -3.46
N TRP A 175 -10.07 0.13 -2.32
CA TRP A 175 -10.20 -0.51 -0.99
C TRP A 175 -9.86 -2.00 -0.94
N ASN A 176 -8.88 -2.42 -1.73
CA ASN A 176 -8.49 -3.83 -1.87
C ASN A 176 -9.65 -4.71 -2.38
N ALA A 177 -10.54 -4.18 -3.21
CA ALA A 177 -11.67 -4.96 -3.73
C ALA A 177 -11.32 -5.88 -4.91
N GLU A 178 -10.13 -5.71 -5.49
CA GLU A 178 -9.73 -6.32 -6.76
C GLU A 178 -8.63 -7.37 -6.58
N LEU A 179 -8.63 -8.33 -7.51
CA LEU A 179 -7.57 -9.30 -7.66
C LEU A 179 -6.28 -8.59 -8.04
N CYS A 180 -5.27 -8.68 -7.18
CA CYS A 180 -3.94 -8.21 -7.50
C CYS A 180 -3.25 -9.23 -8.41
N ASP A 181 -3.00 -8.91 -9.68
CA ASP A 181 -2.52 -9.87 -10.68
C ASP A 181 -1.41 -9.37 -11.62
N GLY A 182 -0.84 -8.19 -11.35
CA GLY A 182 0.26 -7.64 -12.15
C GLY A 182 1.21 -6.73 -11.39
N LEU A 183 2.12 -6.12 -12.15
CA LEU A 183 3.03 -5.08 -11.71
C LEU A 183 2.93 -3.86 -12.65
N CYS A 184 3.13 -2.66 -12.11
CA CYS A 184 3.13 -1.42 -12.89
C CYS A 184 4.44 -1.29 -13.68
N TYR A 185 4.38 -1.22 -15.00
CA TYR A 185 5.54 -1.00 -15.88
C TYR A 185 5.35 0.26 -16.74
N PRO A 186 6.43 0.93 -17.17
CA PRO A 186 6.32 2.01 -18.14
C PRO A 186 5.50 1.58 -19.36
N ALA A 187 4.50 2.37 -19.71
CA ALA A 187 3.59 2.14 -20.84
C ALA A 187 4.20 2.63 -22.17
#